data_AF-A0A257L6T0-F1
#
_entry.id   AF-A0A257L6T0-F1
#
_cell.length_a   1.000
_cell.length_b   1.000
_cell.length_c   1.000
_cell.angle_alpha   90.00
_cell.angle_beta   90.00
_cell.angle_gamma   90.00
#
_symmetry.space_group_name_H-M   'P 1'
#
loop_
_entity.id
_entity.type
_entity.pdbx_description
1 polymer ?
#
loop_
_entity_poly.entity_id
_entity_poly.type
_entity_poly.pdbx_seq_one_letter_code
_entity_poly.pdbx_strand_id
1 'polypeptide(L)' 'MNDQIEEIREERQDKVSKIFNYFSAIMGVFYMVMGVVFYFFPFTESFDTWAKISISVVLVLYGGFRLKRALWS' A
#
# COMPACT_ATOMS: atom_id res chain seq x y z
N MET A 1 -34.82 -11.39 -7.68
CA MET A 1 -33.63 -12.27 -7.54
C MET A 1 -32.43 -11.72 -8.29
N ASN A 2 -32.60 -11.05 -9.44
CA ASN A 2 -31.54 -10.28 -10.09
C ASN A 2 -31.17 -9.00 -9.30
N ASP A 3 -32.15 -8.32 -8.70
CA ASP A 3 -31.92 -7.04 -8.01
C ASP A 3 -30.97 -7.18 -6.80
N GLN A 4 -31.03 -8.30 -6.07
CA GLN A 4 -30.13 -8.57 -4.93
C GLN A 4 -28.70 -8.89 -5.36
N ILE A 5 -28.50 -9.47 -6.55
CA ILE A 5 -27.16 -9.79 -7.06
C ILE A 5 -26.48 -8.51 -7.54
N GLU A 6 -27.26 -7.58 -8.09
CA GLU A 6 -26.79 -6.27 -8.57
C GLU A 6 -26.36 -5.37 -7.41
N GLU A 7 -27.15 -5.33 -6.32
CA GLU A 7 -26.85 -4.59 -5.09
C GLU A 7 -25.54 -5.06 -4.43
N ILE A 8 -25.32 -6.39 -4.36
CA ILE A 8 -24.08 -6.97 -3.82
C ILE A 8 -22.87 -6.64 -4.72
N ARG A 9 -23.08 -6.50 -6.04
CA ARG A 9 -22.03 -6.18 -7.01
C ARG A 9 -21.62 -4.71 -6.91
N GLU A 10 -22.58 -3.81 -6.79
CA GLU A 10 -22.34 -2.38 -6.55
C GLU A 10 -21.60 -2.16 -5.22
N GLU A 11 -22.03 -2.83 -4.15
CA GLU A 11 -21.40 -2.70 -2.83
C GLU A 11 -19.94 -3.20 -2.82
N ARG A 12 -19.64 -4.26 -3.59
CA ARG A 12 -18.26 -4.75 -3.78
C ARG A 12 -17.43 -3.80 -4.64
N GLN A 13 -17.98 -3.27 -5.73
CA GLN A 13 -17.28 -2.30 -6.57
C GLN A 13 -16.93 -1.03 -5.79
N ASP A 14 -17.83 -0.54 -4.94
CA ASP A 14 -17.57 0.63 -4.10
C ASP A 14 -16.47 0.37 -3.05
N LYS A 15 -16.47 -0.82 -2.41
CA LYS A 15 -15.40 -1.23 -1.49
C LYS A 15 -14.04 -1.33 -2.18
N VAL A 16 -13.98 -1.94 -3.37
CA VAL A 16 -12.74 -2.06 -4.15
C VAL A 16 -12.26 -0.69 -4.61
N SER A 17 -13.16 0.16 -5.11
CA SER A 17 -12.85 1.53 -5.54
C SER A 17 -12.29 2.37 -4.39
N LYS A 18 -12.88 2.28 -3.19
CA LYS A 18 -12.35 2.91 -1.98
C LYS A 18 -10.95 2.41 -1.63
N ILE A 19 -10.69 1.11 -1.70
CA ILE A 19 -9.35 0.55 -1.45
C ILE A 19 -8.35 1.09 -2.46
N PHE A 20 -8.69 1.13 -3.75
CA PHE A 20 -7.83 1.69 -4.79
C PHE A 20 -7.55 3.17 -4.58
N ASN A 21 -8.54 3.96 -4.16
CA ASN A 21 -8.35 5.38 -3.85
C ASN A 21 -7.42 5.57 -2.65
N TYR A 22 -7.61 4.84 -1.56
CA TYR A 22 -6.70 4.90 -0.41
C TYR A 22 -5.29 4.45 -0.76
N PHE A 23 -5.16 3.36 -1.52
CA PHE A 23 -3.86 2.87 -1.98
C PHE A 23 -3.16 3.90 -2.87
N SER A 24 -3.88 4.51 -3.81
CA SER A 24 -3.35 5.55 -4.71
C SER A 24 -2.91 6.79 -3.94
N ALA A 25 -3.69 7.22 -2.93
CA ALA A 25 -3.31 8.32 -2.06
C ALA A 25 -2.04 8.00 -1.25
N ILE A 26 -1.95 6.81 -0.67
CA ILE A 26 -0.76 6.34 0.06
C ILE A 26 0.46 6.30 -0.87
N MET A 27 0.33 5.75 -2.07
CA MET A 27 1.40 5.70 -3.07
C MET A 27 1.82 7.11 -3.51
N GLY A 28 0.87 8.02 -3.72
CA GLY A 28 1.15 9.42 -4.05
C GLY A 28 1.97 10.12 -2.96
N VAL A 29 1.57 9.97 -1.70
CA VAL A 29 2.33 10.49 -0.55
C VAL A 29 3.70 9.84 -0.46
N PHE A 30 3.80 8.53 -0.65
CA PHE A 30 5.07 7.80 -0.66
C PHE A 30 6.02 8.34 -1.74
N TYR A 31 5.56 8.50 -2.97
CA TYR A 31 6.39 9.04 -4.05
C TYR A 31 6.77 10.51 -3.82
N MET A 32 5.88 11.32 -3.24
CA MET A 32 6.19 12.70 -2.87
C MET A 32 7.30 12.75 -1.81
N VAL A 33 7.19 11.94 -0.76
CA VAL A 33 8.23 11.82 0.29
C VAL A 33 9.54 11.32 -0.32
N MET A 34 9.50 10.30 -1.18
CA MET A 34 10.69 9.81 -1.88
C MET A 34 11.32 10.91 -2.74
N GLY A 35 10.53 11.66 -3.51
CA GLY A 35 11.02 12.78 -4.33
C GLY A 35 11.69 13.89 -3.49
N VAL A 36 11.09 14.24 -2.35
CA VAL A 36 11.68 15.18 -1.38
C VAL A 36 12.99 14.63 -0.83
N VAL A 37 13.00 13.36 -0.43
CA VAL A 37 14.20 12.69 0.09
C VAL A 37 15.32 12.69 -0.96
N PHE A 38 15.05 12.35 -2.22
CA PHE A 38 16.00 12.43 -3.33
C PHE A 38 16.50 13.86 -3.62
N TYR A 39 15.65 14.86 -3.43
CA TYR A 39 16.01 16.27 -3.68
C TYR A 39 16.95 16.82 -2.61
N PHE A 40 16.70 16.53 -1.33
CA PHE A 40 17.49 17.05 -0.20
C PHE A 40 18.70 16.18 0.15
N PHE A 41 18.62 14.88 -0.10
CA PHE A 41 19.72 13.94 0.05
C PHE A 41 20.07 13.42 -1.34
N PRO A 42 21.03 14.04 -2.06
CA PRO A 42 21.53 13.45 -3.30
C PRO A 42 22.16 12.11 -2.95
N PHE A 43 21.41 11.02 -3.15
CA PHE A 43 21.87 9.67 -2.85
C PHE A 43 23.04 9.34 -3.78
N THR A 44 24.25 9.47 -3.25
CA THR A 44 25.45 8.86 -3.81
C THR A 44 25.46 7.34 -3.60
N GLU A 45 24.47 6.79 -2.88
CA GLU A 45 24.31 5.35 -2.70
C GLU A 45 23.43 4.71 -3.76
N SER A 46 23.84 3.51 -4.16
CA SER A 46 23.30 2.74 -5.27
C SER A 46 21.82 2.39 -5.07
N PHE A 47 21.08 2.33 -6.19
CA PHE A 47 19.72 1.81 -6.30
C PHE A 47 19.47 0.51 -5.50
N ASP A 48 20.51 -0.30 -5.31
CA ASP A 48 20.51 -1.53 -4.53
C ASP A 48 20.16 -1.31 -3.05
N THR A 49 20.65 -0.25 -2.41
CA THR A 49 20.32 0.09 -1.01
C THR A 49 18.82 0.39 -0.86
N TRP A 50 18.25 1.14 -1.81
CA TRP A 50 16.84 1.50 -1.82
C TRP A 50 15.90 0.33 -2.12
N ALA A 51 16.29 -0.54 -3.06
CA ALA A 51 15.57 -1.78 -3.34
C ALA A 51 15.50 -2.68 -2.10
N LYS A 52 16.62 -2.81 -1.36
CA LYS A 52 16.65 -3.56 -0.10
C LYS A 52 15.75 -2.95 0.97
N ILE A 53 15.81 -1.62 1.17
CA ILE A 53 14.98 -0.93 2.16
C ILE A 53 13.49 -1.12 1.85
N SER A 54 13.08 -0.91 0.60
CA SER A 54 11.68 -1.06 0.19
C SER A 54 11.15 -2.49 0.37
N ILE A 55 11.94 -3.50 -0.01
CA ILE A 55 11.59 -4.91 0.22
C ILE A 55 11.50 -5.22 1.72
N SER A 56 12.44 -4.73 2.52
CA SER A 56 12.43 -4.91 3.99
C SER A 56 11.19 -4.28 4.63
N VAL A 57 10.79 -3.07 4.22
CA VAL A 57 9.58 -2.40 4.73
C VAL A 57 8.33 -3.22 4.38
N VAL A 58 8.21 -3.70 3.14
CA VAL A 58 7.08 -4.53 2.71
C VAL A 58 7.02 -5.83 3.52
N LEU A 59 8.16 -6.49 3.76
CA LEU A 59 8.23 -7.71 4.57
C LEU A 59 7.84 -7.46 6.03
N VAL A 60 8.26 -6.34 6.62
CA VAL A 60 7.90 -5.95 8.00
C VAL A 60 6.40 -5.65 8.09
N LEU A 61 5.84 -4.91 7.14
CA LEU A 61 4.41 -4.61 7.11
C LEU A 61 3.58 -5.89 6.92
N TYR A 62 4.01 -6.78 6.02
CA TYR A 62 3.35 -8.07 5.79
C TYR A 62 3.46 -9.00 7.01
N GLY A 63 4.63 -9.08 7.62
CA GLY A 63 4.88 -9.84 8.85
C GLY A 63 4.05 -9.30 10.03
N GLY A 64 4.02 -7.98 10.20
CA GLY A 64 3.21 -7.31 11.21
C GLY A 64 1.71 -7.53 11.01
N PHE A 65 1.23 -7.44 9.77
CA PHE A 65 -0.17 -7.74 9.43
C PHE A 65 -0.51 -9.21 9.74
N ARG A 66 0.39 -10.14 9.42
CA ARG A 66 0.21 -11.57 9.71
C ARG A 66 0.18 -11.85 11.20
N LEU A 67 1.07 -11.23 11.98
CA LEU A 67 1.10 -11.36 13.44
C LEU A 67 -0.15 -10.76 14.10
N LYS A 68 -0.58 -9.57 13.65
CA LYS A 68 -1.84 -8.97 14.10
C LYS A 68 -3.03 -9.88 13.81
N ARG A 69 -3.07 -10.52 12.64
CA ARG A 69 -4.10 -11.50 12.28
C ARG A 69 -4.05 -12.76 13.14
N ALA A 70 -2.86 -13.25 13.49
CA ALA A 70 -2.68 -14.43 14.33
C ALA A 70 -3.01 -14.19 15.81
N LEU A 71 -2.80 -12.97 16.32
CA LEU A 71 -3.10 -12.58 17.70
C LEU A 71 -4.57 -12.23 17.93
N TRP A 72 -5.30 -11.92 16.86
CA TRP A 72 -6.74 -11.60 16.89
C TRP A 72 -7.63 -12.67 16.25
N SER A 73 -7.07 -13.84 15.94
CA SER A 73 -7.79 -15.05 15.53
C SER A 73 -7.72 -16.10 16.64
#